data_AF-A0A369T8H6-F1
#
_entry.id   AF-A0A369T8H6-F1
#
_cell.length_a   1.000
_cell.length_b   1.000
_cell.length_c   1.000
_cell.angle_alpha   90.00
_cell.angle_beta   90.00
_cell.angle_gamma   90.00
#
_symmetry.space_group_name_H-M   'P 1'
#
loop_
_entity.id
_entity.type
_entity.pdbx_description
1 polymer ?
#
loop_
_entity_poly.entity_id
_entity_poly.type
_entity_poly.pdbx_seq_one_letter_code
_entity_poly.pdbx_strand_id
1 'polypeptide(L)' 'MPLSEKAEIDYRKRTLGRLYAERPTWLDNAHRELDRAVAVAYGWPEDISDEDALARLMKLNEERSQQARDRAAQAAE' A
#
# COMPACT_ATOMS: atom_id res chain seq x y z
N MET A 1 -16.53 -30.54 2.99
CA MET A 1 -17.79 -30.91 2.30
C MET A 1 -18.07 -29.83 1.26
N PRO A 2 -18.00 -30.07 -0.06
CA PRO A 2 -18.32 -29.02 -1.02
C PRO A 2 -19.84 -28.92 -1.19
N LEU A 3 -20.39 -27.72 -0.95
CA LEU A 3 -21.78 -27.37 -1.22
C LEU A 3 -21.96 -27.10 -2.72
N SER A 4 -22.27 -28.11 -3.53
CA SER A 4 -22.56 -28.00 -4.99
C SER A 4 -21.41 -27.57 -5.92
N GLU A 5 -21.47 -28.06 -7.15
CA GLU A 5 -20.53 -27.72 -8.24
C GLU A 5 -20.50 -26.21 -8.56
N LYS A 6 -21.64 -25.53 -8.42
CA LYS A 6 -21.73 -24.08 -8.61
C LYS A 6 -20.94 -23.29 -7.56
N ALA A 7 -21.00 -23.68 -6.29
CA ALA A 7 -20.24 -22.98 -5.25
C ALA A 7 -18.74 -23.23 -5.36
N GLU A 8 -18.33 -24.39 -5.89
CA GLU A 8 -16.91 -24.66 -6.15
C GLU A 8 -16.37 -23.77 -7.28
N ILE A 9 -17.14 -23.58 -8.35
CA ILE A 9 -16.81 -22.64 -9.43
C ILE A 9 -16.72 -21.21 -8.89
N ASP A 10 -17.66 -20.78 -8.06
CA ASP A 10 -17.64 -19.43 -7.48
C ASP A 10 -16.54 -19.24 -6.45
N TYR A 11 -16.17 -20.29 -5.70
CA TYR A 11 -15.00 -20.27 -4.82
C TYR A 11 -13.71 -20.07 -5.61
N ARG A 12 -13.53 -20.78 -6.73
CA ARG A 12 -12.36 -20.63 -7.61
C ARG A 12 -12.24 -19.24 -8.22
N LYS A 13 -13.35 -18.50 -8.34
CA LYS A 13 -13.34 -17.10 -8.79
C LYS A 13 -12.88 -16.13 -7.70
N ARG A 14 -12.93 -16.49 -6.41
CA ARG A 14 -12.53 -15.60 -5.29
C ARG A 14 -11.01 -15.50 -5.13
N THR A 15 -10.34 -15.03 -6.18
CA THR A 15 -8.91 -14.70 -6.14
C THR A 15 -8.71 -13.23 -5.83
N LEU A 16 -7.60 -12.88 -5.18
CA LEU A 16 -7.24 -11.48 -4.94
C LEU A 16 -7.19 -10.70 -6.26
N GLY A 17 -6.58 -11.27 -7.31
CA GLY A 17 -6.51 -10.62 -8.62
C GLY A 17 -7.90 -10.27 -9.18
N ARG A 18 -8.88 -11.16 -9.04
CA ARG A 18 -10.26 -10.86 -9.47
C ARG A 18 -10.92 -9.82 -8.57
N LEU A 19 -10.76 -9.93 -7.26
CA LEU A 19 -11.31 -8.97 -6.30
C LEU A 19 -10.78 -7.54 -6.56
N TYR A 20 -9.48 -7.41 -6.82
CA TYR A 20 -8.83 -6.14 -7.15
C TYR A 20 -9.11 -5.65 -8.57
N ALA A 21 -9.56 -6.52 -9.48
CA ALA A 21 -10.06 -6.09 -10.79
C ALA A 21 -11.52 -5.60 -10.70
N GLU A 22 -12.37 -6.28 -9.93
CA GLU A 22 -13.77 -5.89 -9.73
C GLU A 22 -13.91 -4.65 -8.85
N ARG A 23 -12.95 -4.38 -7.95
CA ARG A 23 -12.89 -3.24 -7.02
C ARG A 23 -14.26 -2.86 -6.44
N PRO A 24 -14.91 -3.76 -5.68
CA PRO A 24 -16.21 -3.47 -5.08
C PRO A 24 -16.11 -2.27 -4.11
N THR A 25 -17.20 -1.53 -3.95
CA THR A 25 -17.24 -0.27 -3.15
C THR A 25 -16.68 -0.43 -1.73
N TRP A 26 -16.92 -1.55 -1.07
CA TRP A 26 -16.40 -1.78 0.29
C TRP A 26 -14.87 -1.85 0.31
N LEU A 27 -14.24 -2.40 -0.74
CA LEU A 27 -12.79 -2.50 -0.84
C LEU A 27 -12.20 -1.12 -1.11
N ASP A 28 -12.84 -0.35 -1.99
CA ASP A 28 -12.41 1.02 -2.27
C ASP A 28 -12.50 1.90 -1.01
N ASN A 29 -13.60 1.81 -0.26
CA ASN A 29 -13.75 2.52 1.01
C ASN A 29 -12.68 2.11 2.03
N ALA A 30 -12.39 0.81 2.16
CA ALA A 30 -11.35 0.32 3.06
C ALA A 30 -9.96 0.84 2.68
N HIS A 31 -9.65 0.91 1.38
CA HIS A 31 -8.41 1.54 0.90
C HIS A 31 -8.36 3.03 1.24
N ARG A 32 -9.45 3.78 1.04
CA ARG A 32 -9.50 5.20 1.38
C ARG A 32 -9.32 5.47 2.87
N GLU A 33 -9.88 4.63 3.73
CA GLU A 33 -9.65 4.72 5.18
C GLU A 33 -8.19 4.44 5.55
N LEU A 34 -7.59 3.44 4.92
CA LEU A 34 -6.17 3.12 5.10
C LEU A 34 -5.27 4.28 4.64
N ASP A 35 -5.52 4.84 3.46
CA ASP A 35 -4.70 5.92 2.89
C ASP A 35 -4.72 7.17 3.78
N ARG A 36 -5.90 7.53 4.32
CA ARG A 36 -6.01 8.62 5.31
C ARG A 36 -5.21 8.35 6.57
N ALA A 37 -5.32 7.15 7.13
CA ALA A 37 -4.59 6.78 8.34
C ALA A 37 -3.07 6.82 8.12
N VAL A 38 -2.62 6.38 6.93
CA VAL A 38 -1.20 6.45 6.53
C VAL A 38 -0.76 7.91 6.37
N ALA A 39 -1.52 8.75 5.67
CA ALA A 39 -1.21 10.17 5.51
C ALA A 39 -1.06 10.86 6.87
N VAL A 40 -1.99 10.63 7.80
CA VAL A 40 -1.91 11.15 9.18
C VAL A 40 -0.65 10.67 9.89
N ALA A 41 -0.28 9.40 9.76
CA ALA A 41 0.93 8.85 10.39
C ALA A 41 2.23 9.49 9.86
N TYR A 42 2.25 9.89 8.59
CA TYR A 42 3.34 10.66 7.98
C TYR A 42 3.25 12.17 8.24
N GLY A 43 2.18 12.65 8.89
CA GLY A 43 1.93 14.06 9.13
C GLY A 43 1.54 14.84 7.87
N TRP A 44 0.92 14.16 6.90
CA TRP A 44 0.46 14.74 5.64
C TRP A 44 -1.05 15.00 5.65
N PRO A 45 -1.55 15.86 4.75
CA PRO A 45 -2.99 16.01 4.54
C PRO A 45 -3.65 14.67 4.19
N GLU A 46 -4.83 14.41 4.74
CA GLU A 46 -5.62 13.18 4.46
C GLU A 46 -6.03 13.03 2.99
N ASP A 47 -6.04 14.14 2.25
CA ASP A 47 -6.39 14.26 0.84
C ASP A 47 -5.16 14.51 -0.05
N ILE A 48 -3.95 14.20 0.45
CA ILE A 48 -2.71 14.31 -0.33
C ILE A 48 -2.84 13.55 -1.65
N SER A 49 -2.37 14.17 -2.74
CA SER A 49 -2.33 13.52 -4.05
C SER A 49 -1.27 12.42 -4.07
N ASP A 50 -1.48 11.38 -4.89
CA ASP A 50 -0.50 10.32 -5.08
C ASP A 50 0.85 10.88 -5.53
N GLU A 51 0.86 11.89 -6.41
CA GLU A 51 2.07 12.53 -6.90
C GLU A 51 2.85 13.24 -5.78
N ASP A 52 2.17 13.99 -4.91
CA ASP A 52 2.78 14.65 -3.77
C ASP A 52 3.30 13.66 -2.73
N ALA A 53 2.53 12.60 -2.47
CA ALA A 53 2.95 11.52 -1.57
C ALA A 53 4.21 10.83 -2.11
N LEU A 54 4.26 10.51 -3.40
CA LEU A 54 5.42 9.91 -4.06
C LEU A 54 6.65 10.82 -4.01
N ALA A 55 6.49 12.12 -4.29
CA ALA A 55 7.59 13.08 -4.23
C ALA A 55 8.20 13.18 -2.82
N ARG A 56 7.34 13.22 -1.78
CA ARG A 56 7.78 13.24 -0.38
C ARG A 56 8.48 11.94 0.02
N LEU A 57 7.95 10.79 -0.38
CA LEU A 57 8.57 9.49 -0.13
C LEU A 57 9.94 9.37 -0.82
N MET A 58 10.05 9.86 -2.05
CA MET A 58 11.32 9.84 -2.79
C MET A 58 12.39 10.62 -2.03
N LYS A 59 12.09 11.85 -1.64
CA LYS A 59 13.02 12.68 -0.84
C LYS A 59 13.41 12.00 0.48
N LEU A 60 12.44 11.43 1.20
CA LEU A 60 12.71 10.72 2.45
C LEU A 60 13.63 9.50 2.23
N ASN A 61 13.44 8.78 1.12
CA ASN A 61 14.27 7.63 0.77
C ASN A 61 15.70 8.05 0.39
N GLU A 62 15.87 9.18 -0.29
CA GLU A 62 17.19 9.75 -0.59
C GLU A 62 17.94 10.12 0.69
N GLU A 63 17.29 10.83 1.62
CA GLU A 63 17.86 11.21 2.92
C GLU A 63 18.29 9.97 3.72
N ARG A 64 17.41 8.97 3.82
CA ARG A 64 17.72 7.70 4.50
C ARG A 64 18.85 6.93 3.83
N SER A 65 18.89 6.93 2.50
CA SER A 65 19.97 6.28 1.74
C SER A 65 21.31 6.95 1.99
N GLN A 66 21.33 8.29 2.06
CA GLN A 66 22.55 9.02 2.41
C GLN A 66 23.01 8.70 3.84
N GLN A 67 22.10 8.76 4.81
CA GLN A 67 22.41 8.40 6.20
C GLN A 67 22.94 6.97 6.34
N ALA A 68 22.38 6.02 5.57
CA ALA A 68 22.85 4.64 5.57
C ALA A 68 24.28 4.52 5.01
N ARG A 69 24.61 5.25 3.94
CA ARG A 69 25.97 5.29 3.37
C ARG A 69 26.96 5.91 4.36
N ASP A 70 26.57 7.02 5.01
CA ASP A 70 27.42 7.71 5.98
C ASP A 70 27.73 6.79 7.18
N ARG A 71 26.73 6.08 7.70
CA ARG A 71 26.91 5.08 8.76
C ARG A 71 27.82 3.93 8.33
N ALA A 72 27.69 3.46 7.09
CA ALA A 72 28.53 2.40 6.56
C ALA A 72 30.00 2.85 6.41
N ALA A 73 30.22 4.10 5.99
CA ALA A 73 31.57 4.68 5.92
C ALA A 73 32.19 4.83 7.31
N GLN A 74 31.43 5.30 8.30
CA GLN A 74 31.87 5.42 9.69
C GLN A 74 32.19 4.07 10.36
N ALA A 75 31.52 2.99 9.96
CA ALA A 75 31.78 1.65 10.49
C ALA A 75 32.99 0.96 9.84
N ALA A 76 33.50 1.49 8.72
CA ALA A 76 34.66 0.98 8.00
C ALA A 76 35.98 1.70 8.39
N GLU A 77 35.89 2.74 9.22
CA GLU A 77 36.99 3.48 9.83
C GLU A 77 37.23 3.00 11.27
#